data_AF-A0A7G7L8M5-F1
#
_entry.id   AF-A0A7G7L8M5-F1
#
_cell.length_a   1.000
_cell.length_b   1.000
_cell.length_c   1.000
_cell.angle_alpha   90.00
_cell.angle_beta   90.00
_cell.angle_gamma   90.00
#
_symmetry.space_group_name_H-M   'P 1'
#
loop_
_entity.id
_entity.type
_entity.pdbx_description
1 polymer ?
#
loop_
_entity_poly.entity_id
_entity_poly.type
_entity_poly.pdbx_seq_one_letter_code
_entity_poly.pdbx_strand_id
1 'polypeptide(L)'
;MSGPQGYGQQGQPGWGEQGGQGGGPTPQGGYGQQPQGGWGQQPQGGYGQQPPSGWGQQQGQPQYGQPPYGQQQAYGQQGYGQPGPGGPVPPPMSRPSTVTYGIYAFVAAAVIGLITSIITFVNLDAYVDQAFEDLGYSRADYEATFGSSLTDSISTTGVTAGAIVTLLGVALYGTMAYFAWKGQNWARIVLWVFGGLGLLGVFSVFGAPLLVITLLGVLQFLLLAAAVALLALKPSNDWYRVQGQRRKAGLPG
;
A
#
# COMPACT_ATOMS: atom_id res chain seq x y z
N MET A 1 -67.57 34.40 35.00
CA MET A 1 -68.07 33.39 35.94
C MET A 1 -68.00 32.04 35.26
N SER A 2 -67.45 31.04 35.96
CA SER A 2 -67.61 29.58 35.74
C SER A 2 -66.78 28.89 34.64
N GLY A 3 -65.70 28.17 35.03
CA GLY A 3 -65.17 26.99 34.31
C GLY A 3 -65.94 25.72 34.70
N PRO A 4 -65.35 24.50 34.70
CA PRO A 4 -64.38 23.88 33.79
C PRO A 4 -64.83 22.46 33.33
N GLN A 5 -64.31 21.95 32.20
CA GLN A 5 -64.35 20.53 31.77
C GLN A 5 -63.08 20.31 30.92
N GLY A 6 -62.20 19.31 31.08
CA GLY A 6 -62.27 17.96 31.62
C GLY A 6 -61.93 16.97 30.50
N TYR A 7 -61.13 15.92 30.80
CA TYR A 7 -60.74 14.75 29.93
C TYR A 7 -59.63 15.01 28.87
N GLY A 8 -58.55 14.24 28.72
CA GLY A 8 -58.04 13.03 29.38
C GLY A 8 -56.66 12.66 28.78
N GLN A 9 -55.74 12.17 29.63
CA GLN A 9 -54.38 11.74 29.30
C GLN A 9 -54.34 10.30 28.72
N GLN A 10 -53.39 10.04 27.82
CA GLN A 10 -52.83 8.72 27.49
C GLN A 10 -51.30 8.91 27.52
N GLY A 11 -50.43 8.14 28.19
CA GLY A 11 -50.54 6.81 28.76
C GLY A 11 -49.27 6.04 28.35
N GLN A 12 -48.14 6.27 29.03
CA GLN A 12 -46.89 5.51 28.84
C GLN A 12 -47.00 4.12 29.48
N PRO A 13 -46.62 3.03 28.81
CA PRO A 13 -46.47 1.74 29.47
C PRO A 13 -45.07 1.60 30.06
N GLY A 14 -45.00 1.64 31.39
CA GLY A 14 -43.94 1.00 32.15
C GLY A 14 -44.31 -0.46 32.44
N TRP A 15 -43.33 -1.35 32.41
CA TRP A 15 -43.41 -2.67 33.04
C TRP A 15 -42.14 -2.90 33.84
N GLY A 16 -42.35 -3.16 35.13
CA GLY A 16 -41.32 -3.43 36.12
C GLY A 16 -41.04 -4.92 36.33
N GLU A 17 -39.98 -5.08 37.11
CA GLU A 17 -39.46 -6.20 37.91
C GLU A 17 -40.32 -7.43 38.23
N GLN A 18 -39.69 -8.60 38.10
CA GLN A 18 -39.58 -9.73 39.06
C GLN A 18 -38.68 -10.80 38.41
N GLY A 19 -37.75 -11.53 39.02
CA GLY A 19 -37.34 -11.72 40.40
C GLY A 19 -36.70 -13.12 40.54
N GLY A 20 -35.50 -13.19 41.14
CA GLY A 20 -34.87 -14.40 41.71
C GLY A 20 -34.10 -15.33 40.77
N GLN A 21 -33.05 -16.05 41.17
CA GLN A 21 -32.24 -16.12 42.40
C GLN A 21 -31.14 -17.17 42.16
N GLY A 22 -29.95 -17.00 42.74
CA GLY A 22 -28.94 -18.04 42.95
C GLY A 22 -27.73 -17.92 42.00
N GLY A 23 -26.48 -17.78 42.46
CA GLY A 23 -25.91 -17.86 43.80
C GLY A 23 -24.53 -18.51 43.72
N GLY A 24 -23.50 -17.87 44.30
CA GLY A 24 -22.27 -18.54 44.72
C GLY A 24 -20.97 -18.07 44.04
N PRO A 25 -19.83 -18.13 44.74
CA PRO A 25 -19.00 -16.94 44.94
C PRO A 25 -17.57 -17.03 44.37
N THR A 26 -17.01 -15.85 44.07
CA THR A 26 -15.56 -15.59 44.04
C THR A 26 -14.90 -15.91 45.38
N PRO A 27 -13.63 -16.35 45.35
CA PRO A 27 -12.66 -15.68 46.22
C PRO A 27 -11.33 -15.31 45.52
N GLN A 28 -10.99 -14.07 45.81
CA GLN A 28 -9.73 -13.35 45.85
C GLN A 28 -8.51 -14.10 46.41
N GLY A 29 -7.32 -13.78 45.86
CA GLY A 29 -6.05 -13.77 46.61
C GLY A 29 -5.09 -14.95 46.37
N GLY A 30 -3.83 -14.64 46.03
CA GLY A 30 -2.77 -15.66 46.00
C GLY A 30 -1.45 -15.20 45.39
N TYR A 31 -0.73 -14.33 46.08
CA TYR A 31 0.72 -14.16 45.94
C TYR A 31 1.41 -15.38 46.59
N GLY A 32 2.33 -16.03 45.87
CA GLY A 32 3.19 -17.11 46.38
C GLY A 32 4.36 -17.30 45.42
N GLN A 33 5.53 -16.77 45.75
CA GLN A 33 6.64 -17.40 46.48
C GLN A 33 7.49 -18.38 45.65
N GLN A 34 8.80 -18.11 45.70
CA GLN A 34 9.93 -18.92 45.23
C GLN A 34 9.86 -20.38 45.65
N PRO A 35 10.65 -21.23 44.98
CA PRO A 35 11.68 -21.95 45.74
C PRO A 35 13.09 -21.63 45.25
N GLN A 36 13.94 -21.32 46.22
CA GLN A 36 15.38 -21.31 46.15
C GLN A 36 15.90 -22.69 46.57
N GLY A 37 16.84 -23.27 45.81
CA GLY A 37 17.71 -24.34 46.33
C GLY A 37 18.05 -25.44 45.33
N GLY A 38 19.35 -25.70 45.16
CA GLY A 38 19.84 -26.99 44.64
C GLY A 38 21.12 -26.92 43.83
N TRP A 39 22.27 -26.87 44.53
CA TRP A 39 23.58 -27.19 43.95
C TRP A 39 23.62 -28.64 43.45
N GLY A 40 24.19 -28.88 42.26
CA GLY A 40 24.48 -30.21 41.73
C GLY A 40 25.61 -30.19 40.70
N GLN A 41 26.76 -30.74 41.08
CA GLN A 41 27.94 -30.97 40.23
C GLN A 41 27.80 -32.27 39.40
N GLN A 42 28.36 -32.23 38.17
CA GLN A 42 29.00 -33.33 37.39
C GLN A 42 28.20 -34.60 36.99
N PRO A 43 28.64 -35.43 36.00
CA PRO A 43 29.98 -35.50 35.37
C PRO A 43 30.07 -35.51 33.83
N GLN A 44 31.31 -35.30 33.42
CA GLN A 44 32.00 -35.60 32.16
C GLN A 44 31.60 -36.91 31.47
N GLY A 45 31.39 -36.84 30.15
CA GLY A 45 31.52 -37.94 29.19
C GLY A 45 31.61 -37.32 27.78
N GLY A 46 32.56 -37.61 26.90
CA GLY A 46 33.45 -38.74 26.78
C GLY A 46 33.39 -39.21 25.32
N TYR A 47 34.55 -39.27 24.66
CA TYR A 47 34.90 -40.07 23.46
C TYR A 47 34.16 -39.84 22.12
N GLY A 48 34.91 -39.29 21.15
CA GLY A 48 34.56 -39.27 19.72
C GLY A 48 35.77 -38.94 18.84
N GLN A 49 36.66 -39.93 18.65
CA GLN A 49 37.97 -39.86 17.99
C GLN A 49 37.96 -39.33 16.54
N GLN A 50 38.97 -38.50 16.26
CA GLN A 50 39.59 -38.21 14.97
C GLN A 50 40.30 -39.46 14.40
N PRO A 51 40.33 -39.67 13.07
CA PRO A 51 41.43 -40.40 12.44
C PRO A 51 42.27 -39.54 11.47
N PRO A 52 43.54 -39.92 11.21
CA PRO A 52 44.56 -39.04 10.65
C PRO A 52 44.85 -39.27 9.15
N SER A 53 45.34 -38.19 8.54
CA SER A 53 46.33 -38.06 7.45
C SER A 53 46.62 -39.28 6.56
N GLY A 54 46.16 -39.23 5.30
CA GLY A 54 46.65 -40.05 4.20
C GLY A 54 47.38 -39.20 3.14
N TRP A 55 48.70 -39.38 3.05
CA TRP A 55 49.54 -38.84 1.99
C TRP A 55 49.27 -39.56 0.66
N GLY A 56 49.04 -38.79 -0.40
CA GLY A 56 49.00 -39.29 -1.78
C GLY A 56 49.43 -38.18 -2.75
N GLN A 57 50.70 -38.21 -3.16
CA GLN A 57 51.17 -37.45 -4.32
C GLN A 57 50.51 -38.02 -5.58
N GLN A 58 49.88 -37.18 -6.39
CA GLN A 58 49.68 -37.52 -7.80
C GLN A 58 49.92 -36.31 -8.70
N GLN A 59 50.69 -36.58 -9.74
CA GLN A 59 51.35 -35.69 -10.68
C GLN A 59 50.36 -34.89 -11.53
N GLY A 60 50.84 -33.72 -11.98
CA GLY A 60 50.02 -32.64 -12.53
C GLY A 60 49.44 -32.80 -13.94
N GLN A 61 48.48 -31.93 -14.22
CA GLN A 61 48.05 -31.53 -15.55
C GLN A 61 47.91 -29.99 -15.60
N PRO A 62 48.29 -29.32 -16.70
CA PRO A 62 48.20 -27.86 -16.79
C PRO A 62 46.76 -27.38 -16.94
N GLN A 63 46.38 -26.48 -16.04
CA GLN A 63 45.10 -25.78 -15.97
C GLN A 63 45.05 -24.66 -17.01
N TYR A 64 44.26 -24.82 -18.07
CA TYR A 64 43.90 -23.73 -18.99
C TYR A 64 42.80 -22.87 -18.35
N GLY A 65 43.11 -21.60 -18.11
CA GLY A 65 42.20 -20.62 -17.50
C GLY A 65 41.05 -20.24 -18.42
N GLN A 66 39.83 -20.41 -17.93
CA GLN A 66 38.66 -19.71 -18.45
C GLN A 66 38.41 -18.43 -17.62
N PRO A 67 38.02 -17.30 -18.24
CA PRO A 67 37.62 -16.10 -17.52
C PRO A 67 36.33 -16.36 -16.70
N PRO A 68 36.24 -15.92 -15.43
CA PRO A 68 35.03 -16.10 -14.64
C PRO A 68 33.97 -15.11 -15.10
N TYR A 69 33.14 -15.51 -16.07
CA TYR A 69 31.95 -14.77 -16.46
C TYR A 69 30.83 -15.04 -15.44
N GLY A 70 30.47 -14.00 -14.69
CA GLY A 70 29.18 -13.85 -14.02
C GLY A 70 28.80 -14.95 -13.02
N GLN A 71 29.22 -14.82 -11.76
CA GLN A 71 28.51 -15.49 -10.68
C GLN A 71 27.06 -15.00 -10.64
N GLN A 72 26.14 -15.80 -11.20
CA GLN A 72 24.73 -15.74 -10.84
C GLN A 72 24.65 -16.06 -9.35
N GLN A 73 24.45 -15.02 -8.54
CA GLN A 73 24.21 -15.14 -7.11
C GLN A 73 23.00 -16.06 -6.93
N ALA A 74 23.28 -17.26 -6.42
CA ALA A 74 22.28 -18.25 -6.08
C ALA A 74 21.23 -17.59 -5.18
N TYR A 75 20.00 -17.52 -5.66
CA TYR A 75 18.81 -17.12 -4.89
C TYR A 75 18.58 -18.17 -3.78
N GLY A 76 19.37 -18.09 -2.71
CA GLY A 76 19.18 -18.89 -1.52
C GLY A 76 17.81 -18.57 -0.94
N GLN A 77 16.94 -19.58 -0.89
CA GLN A 77 15.65 -19.51 -0.22
C GLN A 77 15.86 -19.11 1.24
N GLN A 78 15.65 -17.83 1.56
CA GLN A 78 15.55 -17.38 2.95
C GLN A 78 14.13 -17.59 3.42
N GLY A 79 13.99 -18.46 4.43
CA GLY A 79 12.72 -18.79 5.07
C GLY A 79 11.97 -17.57 5.58
N TYR A 80 10.65 -17.72 5.67
CA TYR A 80 9.64 -16.72 6.01
C TYR A 80 9.66 -16.24 7.48
N GLY A 81 10.84 -16.15 8.09
CA GLY A 81 11.01 -15.69 9.47
C GLY A 81 11.35 -14.20 9.54
N GLN A 82 10.63 -13.45 10.37
CA GLN A 82 11.05 -12.14 10.83
C GLN A 82 12.43 -12.31 11.53
N PRO A 83 13.50 -11.57 11.14
CA PRO A 83 14.78 -11.72 11.83
C PRO A 83 14.61 -11.33 13.29
N GLY A 84 14.82 -12.28 14.19
CA GLY A 84 14.94 -11.99 15.61
C GLY A 84 16.14 -11.10 15.88
N PRO A 85 16.20 -10.42 17.03
CA PRO A 85 17.37 -9.64 17.43
C PRO A 85 18.62 -10.54 17.40
N GLY A 86 19.61 -10.20 16.56
CA GLY A 86 20.88 -10.94 16.42
C GLY A 86 20.97 -11.95 15.26
N GLY A 87 19.95 -12.05 14.39
CA GLY A 87 20.02 -12.90 13.19
C GLY A 87 20.97 -12.34 12.11
N PRO A 88 21.58 -13.19 11.24
CA PRO A 88 22.41 -12.73 10.13
C PRO A 88 21.64 -11.79 9.19
N VAL A 89 22.16 -10.58 8.95
CA VAL A 89 21.56 -9.62 8.01
C VAL A 89 21.93 -10.03 6.58
N PRO A 90 20.98 -10.04 5.62
CA PRO A 90 21.30 -10.42 4.25
C PRO A 90 22.31 -9.45 3.59
N PRO A 91 23.15 -9.96 2.66
CA PRO A 91 24.04 -9.13 1.87
C PRO A 91 23.25 -8.13 1.01
N PRO A 92 23.89 -7.05 0.50
CA PRO A 92 23.24 -6.10 -0.39
C PRO A 92 22.73 -6.83 -1.64
N MET A 93 21.52 -6.47 -2.07
CA MET A 93 20.91 -7.04 -3.28
C MET A 93 20.75 -5.94 -4.32
N SER A 94 21.26 -6.18 -5.53
CA SER A 94 21.04 -5.27 -6.67
C SER A 94 19.56 -5.16 -6.97
N ARG A 95 19.11 -3.95 -7.33
CA ARG A 95 17.71 -3.71 -7.64
C ARG A 95 17.26 -4.53 -8.86
N PRO A 96 16.21 -5.35 -8.74
CA PRO A 96 15.65 -6.07 -9.87
C PRO A 96 15.07 -5.13 -10.92
N SER A 97 15.15 -5.52 -12.20
CA SER A 97 14.53 -4.80 -13.31
C SER A 97 13.02 -4.65 -13.14
N THR A 98 12.36 -5.61 -12.50
CA THR A 98 10.93 -5.57 -12.17
C THR A 98 10.57 -4.37 -11.29
N VAL A 99 11.43 -3.99 -10.33
CA VAL A 99 11.23 -2.80 -9.49
C VAL A 99 11.41 -1.54 -10.31
N THR A 100 12.46 -1.48 -11.14
CA THR A 100 12.74 -0.33 -12.00
C THR A 100 11.60 -0.05 -12.97
N TYR A 101 11.22 -1.06 -13.76
CA TYR A 101 10.13 -0.92 -14.72
C TYR A 101 8.78 -0.68 -14.06
N GLY A 102 8.52 -1.31 -12.90
CA GLY A 102 7.28 -1.08 -12.15
C GLY A 102 7.14 0.37 -11.67
N ILE A 103 8.23 0.98 -11.17
CA ILE A 103 8.20 2.39 -10.76
C ILE A 103 8.09 3.31 -11.97
N TYR A 104 8.79 3.03 -13.06
CA TYR A 104 8.66 3.82 -14.29
C TYR A 104 7.25 3.75 -14.89
N ALA A 105 6.59 2.60 -14.83
CA ALA A 105 5.20 2.48 -15.24
C ALA A 105 4.27 3.35 -14.37
N PHE A 106 4.49 3.41 -13.04
CA PHE A 106 3.75 4.35 -12.18
C PHE A 106 4.01 5.81 -12.52
N VAL A 107 5.27 6.19 -12.76
CA VAL A 107 5.63 7.55 -13.16
C VAL A 107 5.00 7.92 -14.51
N ALA A 108 5.06 7.02 -15.50
CA ALA A 108 4.45 7.22 -16.80
C ALA A 108 2.92 7.39 -16.69
N ALA A 109 2.26 6.57 -15.86
CA ALA A 109 0.83 6.71 -15.60
C ALA A 109 0.49 8.07 -14.95
N ALA A 110 1.31 8.55 -14.02
CA ALA A 110 1.12 9.87 -13.42
C ALA A 110 1.30 11.01 -14.43
N VAL A 111 2.29 10.90 -15.33
CA VAL A 111 2.50 11.87 -16.42
C VAL A 111 1.31 11.89 -17.38
N ILE A 112 0.78 10.71 -17.75
CA ILE A 112 -0.44 10.64 -18.58
C ILE A 112 -1.62 11.27 -17.85
N GLY A 113 -1.82 10.97 -16.56
CA GLY A 113 -2.88 11.60 -15.77
C GLY A 113 -2.78 13.12 -15.74
N LEU A 114 -1.56 13.67 -15.66
CA LEU A 114 -1.33 15.12 -15.73
C LEU A 114 -1.67 15.69 -17.12
N ILE A 115 -1.28 15.00 -18.19
CA ILE A 115 -1.62 15.40 -19.57
C ILE A 115 -3.14 15.38 -19.78
N THR A 116 -3.81 14.29 -19.37
CA THR A 116 -5.26 14.16 -19.41
C THR A 116 -5.93 15.30 -18.66
N SER A 117 -5.45 15.62 -17.45
CA SER A 117 -5.96 16.75 -16.65
C SER A 117 -5.83 18.09 -17.38
N ILE A 118 -4.69 18.37 -18.01
CA ILE A 118 -4.49 19.60 -18.80
C ILE A 118 -5.47 19.65 -19.97
N ILE A 119 -5.64 18.55 -20.71
CA ILE A 119 -6.59 18.50 -21.83
C ILE A 119 -8.02 18.72 -21.33
N THR A 120 -8.41 18.10 -20.22
CA THR A 120 -9.72 18.32 -19.59
C THR A 120 -9.93 19.77 -19.19
N PHE A 121 -8.92 20.42 -18.61
CA PHE A 121 -8.99 21.83 -18.25
C PHE A 121 -9.13 22.75 -19.47
N VAL A 122 -8.38 22.50 -20.55
CA VAL A 122 -8.46 23.30 -21.77
C VAL A 122 -9.82 23.15 -22.47
N ASN A 123 -10.48 22.00 -22.30
CA ASN A 123 -11.78 21.69 -22.93
C ASN A 123 -12.93 21.65 -21.92
N LEU A 124 -12.80 22.37 -20.79
CA LEU A 124 -13.71 22.21 -19.65
C LEU A 124 -15.18 22.41 -20.02
N ASP A 125 -15.50 23.37 -20.88
CA ASP A 125 -16.89 23.61 -21.32
C ASP A 125 -17.49 22.39 -21.99
N ALA A 126 -16.77 21.71 -22.88
CA ALA A 126 -17.24 20.50 -23.54
C ALA A 126 -17.49 19.36 -22.54
N TYR A 127 -16.67 19.26 -21.49
CA TYR A 127 -16.87 18.28 -20.42
C TYR A 127 -18.05 18.61 -19.52
N VAL A 128 -18.25 19.90 -19.20
CA VAL A 128 -19.38 20.37 -18.39
C VAL A 128 -20.69 20.16 -19.15
N ASP A 129 -20.74 20.55 -20.42
CA ASP A 129 -21.91 20.39 -21.28
C ASP A 129 -22.28 18.92 -21.43
N GLN A 130 -21.30 18.04 -21.67
CA GLN A 130 -21.54 16.60 -21.73
C GLN A 130 -22.02 16.02 -20.40
N ALA A 131 -21.46 16.46 -19.27
CA ALA A 131 -21.93 16.00 -17.95
C ALA A 131 -23.38 16.40 -17.70
N PHE A 132 -23.83 17.56 -18.19
CA PHE A 132 -25.24 17.95 -18.13
C PHE A 132 -26.12 17.11 -19.04
N GLU A 133 -25.67 16.85 -20.27
CA GLU A 133 -26.38 15.98 -21.23
C GLU A 133 -26.57 14.56 -20.68
N ASP A 134 -25.53 13.97 -20.07
CA ASP A 134 -25.57 12.66 -19.42
C ASP A 134 -26.56 12.62 -18.23
N LEU A 135 -26.76 13.74 -17.56
CA LEU A 135 -27.74 13.89 -16.46
C LEU A 135 -29.16 14.23 -16.97
N GLY A 136 -29.34 14.45 -18.27
CA GLY A 136 -30.62 14.81 -18.88
C GLY A 136 -31.05 16.25 -18.62
N TYR A 137 -30.12 17.14 -18.25
CA TYR A 137 -30.38 18.57 -18.05
C TYR A 137 -29.66 19.40 -19.11
N SER A 138 -30.22 20.56 -19.47
CA SER A 138 -29.44 21.56 -20.18
C SER A 138 -28.73 22.49 -19.17
N ARG A 139 -27.56 23.00 -19.56
CA ARG A 139 -26.82 24.00 -18.76
C ARG A 139 -27.68 25.24 -18.43
N ALA A 140 -28.58 25.62 -19.34
CA ALA A 140 -29.53 26.71 -19.14
C ALA A 140 -30.57 26.41 -18.04
N ASP A 141 -31.06 25.17 -17.96
CA ASP A 141 -32.00 24.76 -16.91
C ASP A 141 -31.33 24.74 -15.53
N TYR A 142 -30.05 24.35 -15.48
CA TYR A 142 -29.25 24.37 -14.26
C TYR A 142 -28.97 25.81 -13.78
N GLU A 143 -28.57 26.72 -14.67
CA GLU A 143 -28.36 28.13 -14.35
C GLU A 143 -29.65 28.82 -13.88
N ALA A 144 -30.80 28.48 -14.47
CA ALA A 144 -32.09 28.98 -14.04
C ALA A 144 -32.49 28.46 -12.65
N THR A 145 -32.07 27.26 -12.27
CA THR A 145 -32.42 26.60 -11.00
C THR A 145 -31.48 26.98 -9.85
N PHE A 146 -30.17 27.03 -10.10
CA PHE A 146 -29.14 27.23 -9.08
C PHE A 146 -28.47 28.60 -9.10
N GLY A 147 -28.76 29.43 -10.12
CA GLY A 147 -28.21 30.77 -10.30
C GLY A 147 -26.82 30.77 -10.94
N SER A 148 -26.52 31.82 -11.71
CA SER A 148 -25.26 31.97 -12.45
C SER A 148 -24.00 31.98 -11.57
N SER A 149 -24.11 32.40 -10.30
CA SER A 149 -22.99 32.44 -9.36
C SER A 149 -22.42 31.06 -9.01
N LEU A 150 -23.25 30.01 -9.03
CA LEU A 150 -22.79 28.64 -8.80
C LEU A 150 -22.03 28.10 -10.02
N THR A 151 -22.56 28.36 -11.22
CA THR A 151 -21.92 27.98 -12.50
C THR A 151 -20.60 28.73 -12.73
N ASP A 152 -20.54 30.02 -12.41
CA ASP A 152 -19.31 30.82 -12.46
C ASP A 152 -18.28 30.39 -11.41
N SER A 153 -18.74 29.87 -10.27
CA SER A 153 -17.83 29.31 -9.25
C SER A 153 -17.17 28.02 -9.71
N ILE A 154 -17.85 27.23 -10.55
CA ILE A 154 -17.29 26.01 -11.17
C ILE A 154 -16.18 26.39 -12.17
N SER A 155 -16.33 27.50 -12.90
CA SER A 155 -15.46 27.83 -14.03
C SER A 155 -14.07 28.37 -13.65
N THR A 156 -13.96 29.28 -12.69
CA THR A 156 -12.64 29.90 -12.39
C THR A 156 -12.06 29.43 -11.06
N THR A 157 -12.89 29.46 -10.00
CA THR A 157 -12.48 29.02 -8.66
C THR A 157 -12.31 27.51 -8.61
N GLY A 158 -13.25 26.76 -9.20
CA GLY A 158 -13.19 25.30 -9.32
C GLY A 158 -11.98 24.82 -10.10
N VAL A 159 -11.66 25.45 -11.23
CA VAL A 159 -10.48 25.14 -12.04
C VAL A 159 -9.19 25.40 -11.28
N THR A 160 -9.07 26.56 -10.64
CA THR A 160 -7.86 26.91 -9.89
C THR A 160 -7.64 25.95 -8.73
N ALA A 161 -8.69 25.65 -7.96
CA ALA A 161 -8.62 24.68 -6.87
C ALA A 161 -8.28 23.27 -7.38
N GLY A 162 -8.91 22.82 -8.47
CA GLY A 162 -8.66 21.53 -9.10
C GLY A 162 -7.22 21.40 -9.62
N ALA A 163 -6.67 22.45 -10.23
CA ALA A 163 -5.29 22.48 -10.67
C ALA A 163 -4.31 22.37 -9.49
N ILE A 164 -4.53 23.13 -8.40
CA ILE A 164 -3.70 23.04 -7.18
C ILE A 164 -3.75 21.63 -6.60
N VAL A 165 -4.95 21.06 -6.43
CA VAL A 165 -5.12 19.69 -5.91
C VAL A 165 -4.41 18.67 -6.79
N THR A 166 -4.52 18.80 -8.11
CA THR A 166 -3.84 17.92 -9.07
C THR A 166 -2.32 18.01 -8.92
N LEU A 167 -1.77 19.23 -8.84
CA LEU A 167 -0.33 19.45 -8.68
C LEU A 167 0.19 18.89 -7.35
N LEU A 168 -0.54 19.10 -6.25
CA LEU A 168 -0.22 18.51 -4.95
C LEU A 168 -0.29 16.98 -4.99
N GLY A 169 -1.30 16.43 -5.68
CA GLY A 169 -1.44 15.00 -5.91
C GLY A 169 -0.26 14.42 -6.67
N VAL A 170 0.17 15.06 -7.75
CA VAL A 170 1.35 14.65 -8.53
C VAL A 170 2.63 14.72 -7.70
N ALA A 171 2.82 15.78 -6.91
CA ALA A 171 3.99 15.92 -6.03
C ALA A 171 4.03 14.83 -4.95
N LEU A 172 2.89 14.57 -4.31
CA LEU A 172 2.75 13.49 -3.34
C LEU A 172 3.04 12.13 -3.99
N TYR A 173 2.46 11.88 -5.15
CA TYR A 173 2.63 10.63 -5.91
C TYR A 173 4.09 10.42 -6.31
N GLY A 174 4.77 11.45 -6.83
CA GLY A 174 6.19 11.42 -7.15
C GLY A 174 7.07 11.16 -5.93
N THR A 175 6.71 11.73 -4.78
CA THR A 175 7.41 11.47 -3.51
C THR A 175 7.28 10.00 -3.09
N MET A 176 6.08 9.40 -3.25
CA MET A 176 5.88 7.97 -2.98
C MET A 176 6.66 7.09 -3.95
N ALA A 177 6.69 7.44 -5.24
CA ALA A 177 7.50 6.76 -6.24
C ALA A 177 9.00 6.80 -5.88
N TYR A 178 9.49 7.95 -5.40
CA TYR A 178 10.86 8.09 -4.91
C TYR A 178 11.15 7.21 -3.68
N PHE A 179 10.24 7.15 -2.70
CA PHE A 179 10.44 6.26 -1.54
C PHE A 179 10.37 4.79 -1.93
N ALA A 180 9.48 4.40 -2.84
CA ALA A 180 9.44 3.06 -3.41
C ALA A 180 10.75 2.76 -4.15
N TRP A 181 11.32 3.73 -4.86
CA TRP A 181 12.64 3.64 -5.49
C TRP A 181 13.77 3.46 -4.47
N LYS A 182 13.65 3.98 -3.24
CA LYS A 182 14.62 3.75 -2.16
C LYS A 182 14.37 2.45 -1.38
N GLY A 183 13.49 1.58 -1.85
CA GLY A 183 13.23 0.29 -1.20
C GLY A 183 12.32 0.38 0.01
N GLN A 184 11.56 1.47 0.17
CA GLN A 184 10.56 1.58 1.22
C GLN A 184 9.32 0.76 0.84
N ASN A 185 9.03 -0.31 1.58
CA ASN A 185 7.94 -1.21 1.23
C ASN A 185 6.55 -0.56 1.43
N TRP A 186 6.41 0.30 2.44
CA TRP A 186 5.15 1.02 2.72
C TRP A 186 4.74 1.93 1.55
N ALA A 187 5.72 2.57 0.88
CA ALA A 187 5.46 3.47 -0.23
C ALA A 187 4.82 2.77 -1.43
N ARG A 188 5.11 1.48 -1.64
CA ARG A 188 4.44 0.69 -2.69
C ARG A 188 2.95 0.51 -2.42
N ILE A 189 2.59 0.21 -1.18
CA ILE A 189 1.19 0.01 -0.79
C ILE A 189 0.43 1.33 -0.98
N VAL A 190 1.06 2.45 -0.60
CA VAL A 190 0.49 3.77 -0.84
C VAL A 190 0.28 4.04 -2.34
N LEU A 191 1.25 3.70 -3.20
CA LEU A 191 1.08 3.80 -4.66
C LEU A 191 -0.05 2.91 -5.18
N TRP A 192 -0.25 1.72 -4.61
CA TRP A 192 -1.36 0.84 -4.99
C TRP A 192 -2.70 1.42 -4.56
N VAL A 193 -2.78 2.04 -3.38
CA VAL A 193 -3.99 2.69 -2.90
C VAL A 193 -4.32 3.92 -3.76
N PHE A 194 -3.37 4.83 -3.98
CA PHE A 194 -3.61 6.01 -4.81
C PHE A 194 -3.82 5.65 -6.28
N GLY A 195 -3.07 4.68 -6.81
CA GLY A 195 -3.26 4.16 -8.15
C GLY A 195 -4.65 3.53 -8.29
N GLY A 196 -5.06 2.69 -7.34
CA GLY A 196 -6.37 2.04 -7.32
C GLY A 196 -7.54 3.02 -7.15
N LEU A 197 -7.41 4.04 -6.30
CA LEU A 197 -8.41 5.10 -6.18
C LEU A 197 -8.50 5.94 -7.47
N GLY A 198 -7.36 6.24 -8.09
CA GLY A 198 -7.33 6.89 -9.40
C GLY A 198 -8.03 6.08 -10.48
N LEU A 199 -7.99 4.75 -10.40
CA LEU A 199 -8.71 3.86 -11.33
C LEU A 199 -10.23 3.94 -11.20
N LEU A 200 -10.78 4.29 -10.05
CA LEU A 200 -12.23 4.52 -9.92
C LEU A 200 -12.68 5.70 -10.80
N GLY A 201 -11.81 6.70 -10.96
CA GLY A 201 -12.03 7.81 -11.89
C GLY A 201 -11.83 7.44 -13.37
N VAL A 202 -11.20 6.31 -13.70
CA VAL A 202 -10.99 5.91 -15.10
C VAL A 202 -12.29 5.48 -15.78
N PHE A 203 -13.31 5.06 -15.02
CA PHE A 203 -14.58 4.66 -15.61
C PHE A 203 -15.35 5.84 -16.24
N SER A 204 -15.14 7.07 -15.79
CA SER A 204 -15.75 8.26 -16.43
C SER A 204 -15.16 8.55 -17.81
N VAL A 205 -13.99 7.99 -18.13
CA VAL A 205 -13.25 8.27 -19.37
C VAL A 205 -13.84 7.51 -20.58
N PHE A 206 -14.64 6.46 -20.34
CA PHE A 206 -15.34 5.73 -21.41
C PHE A 206 -16.50 6.51 -22.03
N GLY A 207 -16.95 7.59 -21.38
CA GLY A 207 -17.89 8.56 -21.93
C GLY A 207 -17.24 9.86 -22.38
N ALA A 208 -15.90 9.99 -22.37
CA ALA A 208 -15.28 11.28 -22.70
C ALA A 208 -15.59 11.75 -24.14
N PRO A 209 -15.71 13.07 -24.38
CA PRO A 209 -16.13 13.59 -25.68
C PRO A 209 -15.01 13.47 -26.72
N LEU A 210 -13.77 13.32 -26.26
CA LEU A 210 -12.58 13.24 -27.09
C LEU A 210 -12.00 11.83 -27.05
N LEU A 211 -11.89 11.17 -28.22
CA LEU A 211 -11.31 9.83 -28.34
C LEU A 211 -9.91 9.72 -27.75
N VAL A 212 -9.09 10.78 -27.89
CA VAL A 212 -7.73 10.82 -27.34
C VAL A 212 -7.72 10.60 -25.82
N ILE A 213 -8.74 11.07 -25.12
CA ILE A 213 -8.83 10.95 -23.66
C ILE A 213 -9.17 9.53 -23.24
N THR A 214 -10.07 8.87 -23.96
CA THR A 214 -10.34 7.44 -23.78
C THR A 214 -9.08 6.60 -24.03
N LEU A 215 -8.33 6.88 -25.10
CA LEU A 215 -7.08 6.17 -25.40
C LEU A 215 -6.01 6.37 -24.32
N LEU A 216 -5.83 7.60 -23.84
CA LEU A 216 -4.91 7.91 -22.74
C LEU A 216 -5.34 7.23 -21.44
N GLY A 217 -6.65 7.19 -21.13
CA GLY A 217 -7.19 6.50 -19.96
C GLY A 217 -6.95 4.98 -20.00
N VAL A 218 -7.17 4.34 -21.15
CA VAL A 218 -6.86 2.91 -21.33
C VAL A 218 -5.37 2.65 -21.17
N LEU A 219 -4.51 3.46 -21.79
CA LEU A 219 -3.06 3.32 -21.65
C LEU A 219 -2.63 3.51 -20.19
N GLN A 220 -3.16 4.53 -19.50
CA GLN A 220 -2.89 4.78 -18.09
C GLN A 220 -3.30 3.59 -17.22
N PHE A 221 -4.48 3.01 -17.48
CA PHE A 221 -4.95 1.81 -16.79
C PHE A 221 -3.97 0.63 -16.97
N LEU A 222 -3.56 0.37 -18.22
CA LEU A 222 -2.61 -0.72 -18.52
C LEU A 222 -1.25 -0.51 -17.84
N LEU A 223 -0.76 0.74 -17.79
CA LEU A 223 0.48 1.07 -17.09
C LEU A 223 0.37 0.87 -15.58
N LEU A 224 -0.74 1.26 -14.96
CA LEU A 224 -0.99 1.02 -13.54
C LEU A 224 -1.07 -0.48 -13.22
N ALA A 225 -1.78 -1.25 -14.05
CA ALA A 225 -1.86 -2.70 -13.90
C ALA A 225 -0.48 -3.36 -14.04
N ALA A 226 0.30 -2.97 -15.05
CA ALA A 226 1.67 -3.46 -15.25
C ALA A 226 2.59 -3.07 -14.06
N ALA A 227 2.48 -1.84 -13.56
CA ALA A 227 3.25 -1.37 -12.41
C ALA A 227 2.98 -2.19 -11.15
N VAL A 228 1.70 -2.44 -10.85
CA VAL A 228 1.27 -3.28 -9.72
C VAL A 228 1.81 -4.70 -9.89
N ALA A 229 1.61 -5.30 -11.06
CA ALA A 229 2.07 -6.66 -11.35
C ALA A 229 3.59 -6.80 -11.17
N LEU A 230 4.38 -5.93 -11.81
CA LEU A 230 5.84 -5.95 -11.75
C LEU A 230 6.37 -5.77 -10.33
N LEU A 231 5.76 -4.91 -9.53
CA LEU A 231 6.14 -4.74 -8.14
C LEU A 231 5.68 -5.92 -7.27
N ALA A 232 4.56 -6.56 -7.58
CA ALA A 232 4.06 -7.72 -6.86
C ALA A 232 4.87 -9.02 -7.12
N LEU A 233 5.68 -9.07 -8.19
CA LEU A 233 6.51 -10.25 -8.50
C LEU A 233 7.50 -10.58 -7.37
N LYS A 234 7.85 -11.87 -7.28
CA LYS A 234 8.79 -12.41 -6.27
C LYS A 234 10.12 -11.65 -6.19
N PRO A 235 10.83 -11.34 -7.31
CA PRO A 235 12.11 -10.63 -7.24
C PRO A 235 11.99 -9.26 -6.59
N SER A 236 10.91 -8.53 -6.89
CA SER A 236 10.62 -7.24 -6.28
C SER A 236 10.40 -7.40 -4.77
N ASN A 237 9.54 -8.33 -4.35
CA ASN A 237 9.26 -8.55 -2.93
C ASN A 237 10.50 -8.94 -2.12
N ASP A 238 11.36 -9.81 -2.68
CA ASP A 238 12.62 -10.18 -2.05
C ASP A 238 13.55 -8.98 -1.86
N TRP A 239 13.67 -8.12 -2.87
CA TRP A 239 14.46 -6.90 -2.77
C TRP A 239 13.94 -5.96 -1.68
N TYR A 240 12.64 -5.67 -1.64
CA TYR A 240 12.05 -4.81 -0.60
C TYR A 240 12.20 -5.39 0.81
N ARG A 241 12.15 -6.72 0.96
CA ARG A 241 12.40 -7.41 2.22
C ARG A 241 13.84 -7.23 2.68
N VAL A 242 14.82 -7.49 1.80
CA VAL A 242 16.25 -7.30 2.09
C VAL A 242 16.53 -5.85 2.49
N GLN A 243 16.02 -4.89 1.72
CA GLN A 243 16.16 -3.45 2.02
C GLN A 243 15.58 -3.09 3.40
N GLY A 244 14.41 -3.66 3.74
CA GLY A 244 13.80 -3.47 5.06
C GLY A 244 14.65 -4.04 6.20
N GLN A 245 15.23 -5.22 6.02
CA GLN A 245 16.09 -5.87 7.03
C GLN A 245 17.40 -5.10 7.23
N ARG A 246 18.04 -4.65 6.14
CA ARG A 246 19.29 -3.86 6.21
C ARG A 246 19.10 -2.52 6.91
N ARG A 247 18.01 -1.80 6.62
CA ARG A 247 17.67 -0.54 7.32
C ARG A 247 17.47 -0.74 8.82
N LYS A 248 16.79 -1.81 9.23
CA LYS A 248 16.59 -2.14 10.66
C LYS A 248 17.92 -2.43 11.38
N ALA A 249 18.92 -2.92 10.64
CA ALA A 249 20.26 -3.17 11.15
C ALA A 249 21.20 -1.94 11.07
N GLY A 250 20.71 -0.76 10.63
CA GLY A 250 21.54 0.44 10.46
C GLY A 250 22.51 0.36 9.29
N LEU A 251 22.38 -0.63 8.41
CA LEU A 251 23.26 -0.81 7.25
C LEU A 251 22.71 -0.04 6.02
N PRO A 252 23.59 0.46 5.14
CA PRO A 252 23.16 1.06 3.88
C PRO A 252 22.40 0.04 3.03
N GLY A 253 21.31 0.50 2.41
CA GLY A 253 20.47 -0.29 1.51
C GLY A 253 21.18 -0.72 0.25
#